data_AF-A0A645FXG3-F1
#
_entry.id   AF-A0A645FXG3-F1
#
_cell.length_a   1.000
_cell.length_b   1.000
_cell.length_c   1.000
_cell.angle_alpha   90.00
_cell.angle_beta   90.00
_cell.angle_gamma   90.00
#
_symmetry.space_group_name_H-M   'P 1'
#
loop_
_entity.id
_entity.type
_entity.pdbx_description
1 polymer ?
#
loop_
_entity_poly.entity_id
_entity_poly.type
_entity_poly.pdbx_seq_one_letter_code
_entity_poly.pdbx_strand_id
1 'polypeptide(L)' 'MPGLKKFKKKLDYKEYGGTIFLGISKPVIKAHGSSDSRAFCSAIKQAISFVEMGVIEGIASELGNNGTSPE' A
#
# COMPACT_ATOMS: atom_id res chain seq x y z
N MET A 1 13.25 23.69 13.39
CA MET A 1 12.58 22.51 13.99
C MET A 1 12.76 21.27 13.11
N PRO A 2 13.62 20.31 13.50
CA PRO A 2 13.90 19.08 12.72
C PRO A 2 12.71 18.09 12.68
N GLY A 3 11.89 18.05 13.73
CA GLY A 3 10.75 17.12 13.83
C GLY A 3 9.64 17.40 12.81
N LEU A 4 9.36 18.67 12.53
CA LEU A 4 8.31 19.07 11.60
C LEU A 4 8.63 18.69 10.14
N LYS A 5 9.92 18.73 9.76
CA LYS A 5 10.37 18.27 8.43
C LYS A 5 10.21 16.74 8.25
N LYS A 6 10.51 15.94 9.28
CA LYS A 6 10.30 14.48 9.25
C LYS A 6 8.83 14.10 9.21
N PHE A 7 7.97 14.84 9.93
CA PHE A 7 6.52 14.63 9.90
C PHE A 7 5.91 14.99 8.54
N LYS A 8 6.31 16.13 7.96
CA LYS A 8 5.89 16.53 6.62
C LYS A 8 6.29 15.50 5.55
N LYS A 9 7.47 14.88 5.70
CA LYS A 9 7.95 13.81 4.81
C LYS A 9 7.08 12.54 4.86
N LYS A 10 6.59 12.15 6.05
CA LYS A 10 5.66 11.01 6.18
C LYS A 10 4.28 11.26 5.55
N LEU A 11 3.88 12.52 5.42
CA LEU A 11 2.62 12.96 4.80
C LEU A 11 2.77 13.32 3.32
N ASP A 12 4.00 13.28 2.78
CA ASP A 12 4.24 13.55 1.37
C ASP A 12 3.84 12.31 0.56
N TYR A 13 2.68 12.38 -0.09
CA TYR A 13 2.13 11.35 -0.98
C TYR A 13 3.12 10.94 -2.09
N LYS A 14 4.13 11.78 -2.38
CA LYS A 14 5.21 11.46 -3.31
C LYS A 14 6.13 10.33 -2.83
N GLU A 15 6.24 10.07 -1.52
CA GLU A 15 7.15 9.03 -1.00
C GLU A 15 6.64 7.61 -1.25
N TYR A 16 5.31 7.42 -1.35
CA TYR A 16 4.70 6.10 -1.57
C TYR A 16 4.48 5.76 -3.06
N GLY A 17 4.58 6.75 -3.96
CA GLY A 17 4.60 6.52 -5.41
C GLY A 17 3.25 6.22 -6.07
N GLY A 18 2.26 5.77 -5.31
CA GLY A 18 0.91 5.48 -5.79
C GLY A 18 -0.06 5.06 -4.69
N THR A 19 -1.32 4.84 -5.07
CA THR A 19 -2.36 4.31 -4.18
C THR A 19 -2.54 2.82 -4.44
N ILE A 20 -2.55 2.02 -3.38
CA ILE A 20 -2.83 0.58 -3.43
C ILE A 20 -4.34 0.36 -3.49
N PHE A 21 -4.79 -0.52 -4.37
CA PHE A 21 -6.18 -0.96 -4.43
C PHE A 21 -6.37 -2.18 -3.54
N LEU A 22 -7.26 -2.08 -2.56
CA LEU A 22 -7.61 -3.17 -1.64
C LEU A 22 -8.91 -3.86 -2.10
N GLY A 23 -9.09 -5.12 -1.71
CA GLY A 23 -10.29 -5.90 -2.06
C GLY A 23 -10.24 -6.56 -3.44
N ILE A 24 -9.08 -6.56 -4.08
CA ILE A 24 -8.82 -7.25 -5.35
C ILE A 24 -7.85 -8.43 -5.12
N SER A 25 -7.90 -9.43 -5.99
CA SER A 25 -7.16 -10.70 -5.79
C SER A 25 -5.64 -10.59 -5.98
N LYS A 26 -5.12 -9.48 -6.48
CA LYS A 26 -3.69 -9.27 -6.74
C LYS A 26 -3.30 -7.82 -6.45
N PRO A 27 -2.02 -7.54 -6.10
CA PRO A 27 -1.59 -6.18 -5.81
C PRO A 27 -1.68 -5.31 -7.05
N VAL A 28 -2.42 -4.20 -6.94
CA VAL A 28 -2.52 -3.17 -7.99
C VAL A 28 -2.22 -1.82 -7.35
N ILE A 29 -1.30 -1.09 -7.98
CA ILE A 29 -0.92 0.25 -7.55
C ILE A 29 -1.20 1.23 -8.68
N LYS A 30 -1.97 2.26 -8.38
CA LYS A 30 -2.20 3.40 -9.27
C LYS A 30 -1.19 4.49 -8.98
N ALA A 31 -0.30 4.76 -9.93
CA ALA A 31 0.53 5.97 -9.93
C ALA A 31 -0.28 7.18 -10.45
N HIS A 32 0.12 8.39 -10.03
CA HIS A 32 -0.48 9.63 -10.53
C HIS A 32 0.10 9.99 -11.91
N GLY A 33 -0.66 10.69 -12.76
CA GLY A 33 -0.23 11.00 -14.13
C GLY A 33 1.02 11.91 -14.21
N SER A 34 1.22 12.75 -13.19
CA SER A 34 2.41 13.60 -13.04
C SER A 34 3.53 12.94 -12.22
N SER A 35 3.51 11.62 -12.03
CA SER A 35 4.56 10.90 -11.30
C SER A 35 5.89 10.95 -12.05
N ASP A 36 6.97 11.25 -11.33
CA ASP A 36 8.34 11.19 -11.85
C ASP A 36 8.95 9.80 -11.68
N SER A 37 10.18 9.61 -12.16
CA SER A 37 10.89 8.32 -12.08
C SER A 37 11.10 7.82 -10.65
N ARG A 38 11.22 8.72 -9.66
CA ARG A 38 11.35 8.36 -8.25
C ARG A 38 10.03 7.84 -7.70
N ALA A 39 8.92 8.50 -8.03
CA ALA A 39 7.59 8.06 -7.65
C ALA A 39 7.27 6.66 -8.21
N PHE A 40 7.61 6.38 -9.47
CA PHE A 40 7.44 5.04 -10.04
C PHE A 40 8.31 3.99 -9.34
N CYS A 41 9.57 4.31 -9.02
CA CYS A 41 10.45 3.41 -8.27
C CYS A 41 9.88 3.10 -6.86
N SER A 42 9.36 4.11 -6.16
CA SER A 42 8.68 3.92 -4.87
C SER A 42 7.42 3.04 -5.01
N ALA A 43 6.61 3.24 -6.06
CA ALA A 43 5.43 2.43 -6.32
C ALA A 43 5.80 0.95 -6.54
N ILE A 44 6.84 0.67 -7.34
CA ILE A 44 7.31 -0.70 -7.56
C ILE A 44 7.80 -1.34 -6.26
N LYS A 45 8.59 -0.61 -5.45
CA LYS A 45 9.03 -1.09 -4.13
C LYS A 45 7.85 -1.40 -3.22
N GLN A 46 6.84 -0.54 -3.22
CA GLN A 46 5.62 -0.76 -2.46
C GLN A 46 4.89 -2.03 -2.93
N ALA A 47 4.80 -2.27 -4.24
CA ALA A 47 4.20 -3.50 -4.78
C ALA A 47 4.95 -4.75 -4.33
N ILE A 48 6.29 -4.72 -4.40
CA ILE A 48 7.15 -5.83 -3.95
C ILE A 48 6.90 -6.11 -2.46
N SER A 49 6.99 -5.08 -1.61
CA SER A 49 6.75 -5.24 -0.17
C SER A 49 5.34 -5.74 0.15
N PHE A 50 4.33 -5.33 -0.63
CA PHE A 50 2.95 -5.77 -0.44
C PHE A 50 2.75 -7.26 -0.78
N VAL A 51 3.48 -7.77 -1.80
CA VAL A 51 3.54 -9.21 -2.12
C VAL A 51 4.30 -9.97 -1.02
N GLU A 52 5.49 -9.49 -0.64
CA GLU A 52 6.35 -10.17 0.34
C GLU A 52 5.69 -10.29 1.71
N MET A 53 4.90 -9.28 2.11
CA MET A 53 4.15 -9.30 3.37
C MET A 53 2.88 -10.15 3.33
N GLY A 54 2.48 -10.71 2.17
CA GLY A 54 1.27 -11.53 2.05
C GLY A 54 0.00 -10.80 2.48
N VAL A 55 -0.11 -9.50 2.18
CA VAL A 55 -1.18 -8.65 2.73
C VAL A 55 -2.57 -9.12 2.26
N ILE A 56 -2.67 -9.63 1.03
CA ILE A 56 -3.94 -10.12 0.47
C ILE A 56 -4.38 -11.37 1.21
N GLU A 57 -3.46 -12.31 1.43
CA GLU A 57 -3.68 -13.55 2.18
C GLU A 57 -4.06 -13.24 3.63
N GLY A 58 -3.38 -12.29 4.26
CA GLY A 58 -3.72 -11.81 5.60
C GLY A 58 -5.14 -11.25 5.67
N ILE A 59 -5.50 -10.33 4.78
CA ILE A 59 -6.86 -9.76 4.72
C ILE A 59 -7.90 -10.85 4.44
N ALA A 60 -7.64 -11.76 3.51
CA ALA A 60 -8.55 -12.85 3.16
C ALA A 60 -8.76 -13.82 4.34
N SER A 61 -7.69 -14.14 5.08
CA SER A 61 -7.75 -14.98 6.28
C SER A 61 -8.60 -14.33 7.38
N GLU A 62 -8.37 -13.05 7.66
CA GLU A 62 -9.13 -12.32 8.68
C GLU A 62 -10.61 -12.16 8.32
N LEU A 63 -10.93 -11.92 7.04
CA LEU A 63 -12.30 -11.85 6.57
C LEU A 63 -12.98 -13.24 6.56
N GLY A 64 -12.25 -14.29 6.18
CA GLY A 64 -12.74 -15.68 6.21
C GLY A 64 -13.05 -16.17 7.62
N ASN A 65 -12.22 -15.81 8.61
CA ASN A 65 -12.45 -16.14 10.02
C ASN A 65 -13.67 -15.45 10.62
N ASN A 66 -14.14 -14.35 10.05
CA ASN A 66 -15.35 -13.64 10.48
C ASN A 66 -16.62 -14.09 9.73
N GLY A 67 -16.51 -15.08 8.82
CA GLY A 67 -17.63 -15.60 8.02
C GLY A 67 -18.38 -16.79 8.63
N THR A 68 -17.89 -17.39 9.73
CA THR A 68 -18.64 -18.38 10.50
C THR A 68 -19.28 -17.70 11.70
N SER A 69 -20.45 -17.10 11.51
CA SER A 69 -21.40 -17.00 12.62
C SER A 69 -21.68 -18.43 13.11
N PRO A 70 -21.62 -18.72 14.41
CA PRO A 70 -22.13 -19.99 14.91
C PRO A 70 -23.63 -20.01 14.63
N GLU A 71 -24.07 -20.95 13.81
CA GLU A 71 -25.48 -21.37 13.79
C GLU A 71 -25.86 -22.04 15.12
#